data_AF-A0A432IHQ1-F1
#
_entry.id   AF-A0A432IHQ1-F1
#
_cell.length_a   1.000
_cell.length_b   1.000
_cell.length_c   1.000
_cell.angle_alpha   90.00
_cell.angle_beta   90.00
_cell.angle_gamma   90.00
#
_symmetry.space_group_name_H-M   'P 1'
#
loop_
_entity.id
_entity.type
_entity.pdbx_description
1 polymer ?
#
loop_
_entity_poly.entity_id
_entity_poly.type
_entity_poly.pdbx_seq_one_letter_code
_entity_poly.pdbx_strand_id
1 'polypeptide(L)'
;DGTLAYDLLDHNGHIGDVKTANGRAQPYMDVYRRKYRFRILNACNARYLHLRLNSSKGEDQDDGIPFLMIGKDTWEIEEATDLESFTICPGERFDVIIDFSQLPEDVDTYYLQNIMHQTDGRKPKGIRPDKEHAPWMQFRLLDGDPPGPQEMEGVENGVYSVSAGDTVREYHAYSDDEVVATRLFEFSRKHGAWVVNSKYYSPRRTDAVPLLNSCERWIFKNGGGGWFHPIHVHLEGVQVQSIDGKDRDDSDFPVQYRWNTDLINLEGGEEAECLIKFRTFKGPFVCHCHIIEHEDMRMMFTFDPREAGEESMNDGIRNHAWSEEAALQSGMPTGCIDPHHLLFDHEQTLTSGEVVGPGDVPQLEEEGVGFPGDFHDDVCEPDSGDWDPEGSQLTTDSPMPEEQEDR
;
A
#
# COMPACT_ATOMS: atom_id res chain seq x y z
N ASP A 1 8.90 26.94 -4.42
CA ASP A 1 7.57 27.34 -4.94
C ASP A 1 6.42 26.52 -4.35
N GLY A 2 6.70 25.37 -3.69
CA GLY A 2 5.67 24.55 -3.04
C GLY A 2 5.09 23.49 -3.97
N THR A 3 5.74 23.22 -5.11
CA THR A 3 5.40 22.09 -5.97
C THR A 3 5.72 20.76 -5.29
N LEU A 4 4.99 19.71 -5.65
CA LEU A 4 5.28 18.36 -5.19
C LEU A 4 6.59 17.87 -5.83
N ALA A 5 7.47 17.31 -5.01
CA ALA A 5 8.66 16.62 -5.49
C ALA A 5 8.36 15.12 -5.60
N TYR A 6 8.73 14.53 -6.73
CA TYR A 6 8.62 13.08 -6.95
C TYR A 6 9.78 12.62 -7.84
N ASP A 7 10.47 11.57 -7.44
CA ASP A 7 11.55 10.97 -8.22
C ASP A 7 11.03 9.71 -8.93
N LEU A 8 10.81 9.83 -10.25
CA LEU A 8 10.35 8.73 -11.09
C LEU A 8 11.37 7.57 -11.19
N LEU A 9 12.62 7.80 -10.78
CA LEU A 9 13.71 6.83 -10.87
C LEU A 9 13.97 6.12 -9.54
N ASP A 10 13.33 6.53 -8.43
CA ASP A 10 13.45 5.80 -7.17
C ASP A 10 12.48 4.62 -7.12
N HIS A 11 13.01 3.44 -7.43
CA HIS A 11 12.24 2.20 -7.41
C HIS A 11 12.19 1.51 -6.04
N ASN A 12 12.77 2.11 -5.00
CA ASN A 12 12.73 1.52 -3.66
C ASN A 12 11.45 1.87 -2.91
N GLY A 13 10.82 3.01 -3.20
CA GLY A 13 9.62 3.48 -2.52
C GLY A 13 9.77 4.92 -2.01
N HIS A 14 8.80 5.79 -2.31
CA HIS A 14 8.86 7.19 -1.88
C HIS A 14 8.14 7.38 -0.54
N ILE A 15 8.87 7.84 0.49
CA ILE A 15 8.32 7.98 1.85
C ILE A 15 7.81 9.40 2.16
N GLY A 16 8.27 10.42 1.43
CA GLY A 16 7.95 11.83 1.67
C GLY A 16 8.43 12.37 3.03
N ASP A 17 8.50 13.69 3.19
CA ASP A 17 8.91 14.37 4.44
C ASP A 17 7.79 15.22 5.05
N VAL A 18 6.78 15.58 4.27
CA VAL A 18 5.57 16.29 4.73
C VAL A 18 4.45 15.31 5.05
N LYS A 19 4.03 15.28 6.31
CA LYS A 19 2.93 14.43 6.78
C LYS A 19 1.59 15.10 6.51
N THR A 20 0.68 14.38 5.86
CA THR A 20 -0.66 14.89 5.57
C THR A 20 -1.77 14.00 6.09
N ALA A 21 -2.89 14.60 6.46
CA ALA A 21 -4.16 13.90 6.65
C ALA A 21 -5.25 14.67 5.88
N ASN A 22 -6.06 13.96 5.09
CA ASN A 22 -7.12 14.54 4.25
C ASN A 22 -6.65 15.74 3.40
N GLY A 23 -5.46 15.63 2.79
CA GLY A 23 -4.87 16.66 1.93
C GLY A 23 -4.34 17.91 2.67
N ARG A 24 -4.29 17.90 4.00
CA ARG A 24 -3.72 19.00 4.81
C ARG A 24 -2.46 18.55 5.51
N ALA A 25 -1.42 19.38 5.48
CA ALA A 25 -0.18 19.14 6.22
C ALA A 25 -0.43 19.27 7.73
N GLN A 26 -0.12 18.20 8.48
CA GLN A 26 -0.24 18.09 9.95
C GLN A 26 -1.41 18.87 10.57
N PRO A 27 -2.67 18.51 10.23
CA PRO A 27 -3.82 19.29 10.65
C PRO A 27 -4.14 19.10 12.13
N TYR A 28 -5.11 19.89 12.61
CA TYR A 28 -5.79 19.64 13.87
C TYR A 28 -7.29 19.41 13.63
N MET A 29 -7.94 18.74 14.57
CA MET A 29 -9.39 18.52 14.60
C MET A 29 -9.91 18.82 16.00
N ASP A 30 -10.93 19.66 16.09
CA ASP A 30 -11.62 19.91 17.35
C ASP A 30 -12.62 18.77 17.63
N VAL A 31 -12.58 18.21 18.83
CA VAL A 31 -13.40 17.06 19.26
C VAL A 31 -14.04 17.34 20.62
N TYR A 32 -15.25 16.84 20.83
CA TYR A 32 -15.86 16.82 22.17
C TYR A 32 -15.38 15.58 22.94
N ARG A 33 -15.53 15.60 24.27
CA ARG A 33 -15.24 14.46 25.15
C ARG A 33 -16.26 13.32 24.98
N ARG A 34 -16.17 12.59 23.87
CA ARG A 34 -17.05 11.49 23.47
C ARG A 34 -16.33 10.51 22.54
N LYS A 35 -17.00 9.42 22.21
CA LYS A 35 -16.56 8.46 21.18
C LYS A 35 -16.70 9.05 19.77
N TYR A 36 -15.68 8.82 18.94
CA TYR A 36 -15.65 9.09 17.50
C TYR A 36 -15.20 7.86 16.74
N ARG A 37 -15.82 7.59 15.60
CA ARG A 37 -15.38 6.57 14.64
C ARG A 37 -14.46 7.20 13.60
N PHE A 38 -13.27 6.64 13.44
CA PHE A 38 -12.27 7.06 12.46
C PHE A 38 -12.02 5.93 11.46
N ARG A 39 -12.01 6.30 10.18
CA ARG A 39 -11.57 5.41 9.09
C ARG A 39 -10.19 5.87 8.65
N ILE A 40 -9.17 5.15 9.10
CA ILE A 40 -7.78 5.49 8.86
C ILE A 40 -7.32 4.69 7.64
N LEU A 41 -6.93 5.39 6.58
CA LEU A 41 -6.33 4.83 5.38
C LEU A 41 -4.86 5.26 5.32
N ASN A 42 -3.95 4.32 5.13
CA ASN A 42 -2.58 4.67 4.76
C ASN A 42 -2.48 4.82 3.23
N ALA A 43 -2.60 6.07 2.78
CA ALA A 43 -2.47 6.45 1.37
C ALA A 43 -1.05 6.90 0.99
N CYS A 44 -0.02 6.53 1.76
CA CYS A 44 1.36 6.83 1.40
C CYS A 44 1.85 5.88 0.30
N ASN A 45 2.77 6.33 -0.56
CA ASN A 45 3.36 5.47 -1.58
C ASN A 45 4.11 4.28 -1.00
N ALA A 46 5.03 4.52 -0.03
CA ALA A 46 5.87 3.47 0.55
C ALA A 46 6.01 3.52 2.08
N ARG A 47 5.41 4.53 2.74
CA ARG A 47 5.61 4.76 4.16
C ARG A 47 4.70 3.87 5.00
N TYR A 48 5.31 3.09 5.88
CA TYR A 48 4.66 2.39 6.97
C TYR A 48 4.47 3.33 8.15
N LEU A 49 3.34 3.20 8.82
CA LEU A 49 3.04 3.95 10.03
C LEU A 49 2.85 2.98 11.18
N HIS A 50 3.32 3.35 12.36
CA HIS A 50 2.93 2.73 13.62
C HIS A 50 2.23 3.79 14.44
N LEU A 51 0.91 3.69 14.52
CA LEU A 51 0.07 4.75 15.05
C LEU A 51 -0.19 4.54 16.54
N ARG A 52 -0.07 5.64 17.29
CA ARG A 52 -0.37 5.72 18.72
C ARG A 52 -0.98 7.08 19.06
N LEU A 53 -1.81 7.13 20.09
CA LEU A 53 -2.33 8.39 20.67
C LEU A 53 -1.62 8.70 21.98
N ASN A 54 -1.17 9.94 22.15
CA ASN A 54 -0.54 10.43 23.39
C ASN A 54 -0.89 11.90 23.64
N SER A 55 -0.91 12.37 24.89
CA SER A 55 -1.18 13.78 25.20
C SER A 55 0.07 14.66 25.14
N SER A 56 1.24 14.06 25.35
CA SER A 56 2.53 14.75 25.23
C SER A 56 3.09 14.69 23.80
N LYS A 57 3.75 15.78 23.36
CA LYS A 57 4.55 15.83 22.12
C LYS A 57 6.01 15.35 22.34
N GLY A 58 6.35 14.83 23.52
CA GLY A 58 7.74 14.59 23.96
C GLY A 58 8.00 13.18 24.48
N GLU A 59 9.04 13.05 25.32
CA GLU A 59 9.55 11.75 25.82
C GLU A 59 8.62 11.06 26.84
N ASP A 60 7.75 11.82 27.52
CA ASP A 60 6.77 11.24 28.44
C ASP A 60 5.60 10.64 27.65
N GLN A 61 5.62 9.32 27.54
CA GLN A 61 4.84 8.53 26.60
C GLN A 61 3.89 7.55 27.33
N ASP A 62 3.68 7.71 28.64
CA ASP A 62 2.96 6.73 29.48
C ASP A 62 1.43 6.93 29.50
N ASP A 63 0.92 7.92 28.78
CA ASP A 63 -0.49 8.36 28.80
C ASP A 63 -1.31 7.92 27.58
N GLY A 64 -0.78 6.93 26.84
CA GLY A 64 -1.38 6.53 25.58
C GLY A 64 -2.76 5.89 25.78
N ILE A 65 -3.70 6.21 24.91
CA ILE A 65 -5.05 5.64 24.93
C ILE A 65 -5.24 4.61 23.81
N PRO A 66 -6.00 3.53 24.06
CA PRO A 66 -6.24 2.51 23.06
C PRO A 66 -7.20 2.99 21.96
N PHE A 67 -7.12 2.32 20.83
CA PHE A 67 -8.09 2.33 19.75
C PHE A 67 -8.96 1.08 19.87
N LEU A 68 -10.27 1.21 19.76
CA LEU A 68 -11.16 0.06 19.62
C LEU A 68 -11.34 -0.24 18.13
N MET A 69 -10.65 -1.25 17.61
CA MET A 69 -10.81 -1.71 16.23
C MET A 69 -12.17 -2.40 16.06
N ILE A 70 -12.89 -2.01 15.01
CA ILE A 70 -14.21 -2.56 14.66
C ILE A 70 -14.31 -3.00 13.19
N GLY A 71 -13.28 -2.71 12.37
CA GLY A 71 -13.23 -3.10 10.97
C GLY A 71 -11.82 -3.02 10.40
N LYS A 72 -11.57 -3.84 9.37
CA LYS A 72 -10.29 -3.92 8.65
C LYS A 72 -10.59 -4.12 7.17
N ASP A 73 -9.90 -3.37 6.31
CA ASP A 73 -9.88 -3.42 4.84
C ASP A 73 -11.21 -3.66 4.12
N THR A 74 -11.76 -4.87 4.26
CA THR A 74 -12.97 -5.33 3.60
C THR A 74 -14.25 -4.87 4.31
N TRP A 75 -14.39 -5.12 5.62
CA TRP A 75 -15.64 -4.91 6.38
C TRP A 75 -15.41 -4.92 7.90
N GLU A 76 -16.49 -4.98 8.70
CA GLU A 76 -16.42 -5.10 10.16
C GLU A 76 -15.80 -6.43 10.60
N ILE A 77 -14.97 -6.40 11.64
CA ILE A 77 -14.39 -7.62 12.22
C ILE A 77 -15.41 -8.38 13.08
N GLU A 78 -15.08 -9.61 13.50
CA GLU A 78 -16.00 -10.35 14.37
C GLU A 78 -16.09 -9.75 15.76
N GLU A 79 -14.95 -9.54 16.40
CA GLU A 79 -14.86 -9.13 17.79
C GLU A 79 -14.17 -7.78 17.88
N ALA A 80 -14.86 -6.79 18.45
CA ALA A 80 -14.26 -5.48 18.68
C ALA A 80 -13.04 -5.61 19.60
N THR A 81 -11.89 -5.12 19.15
CA THR A 81 -10.60 -5.41 19.79
C THR A 81 -9.86 -4.13 20.15
N ASP A 82 -9.40 -4.02 21.40
CA ASP A 82 -8.53 -2.92 21.82
C ASP A 82 -7.12 -3.07 21.25
N LEU A 83 -6.60 -1.98 20.69
CA LEU A 83 -5.24 -1.83 20.19
C LEU A 83 -4.60 -0.65 20.91
N GLU A 84 -3.54 -0.86 21.69
CA GLU A 84 -2.78 0.26 22.29
C GLU A 84 -2.07 1.09 21.21
N SER A 85 -1.59 0.40 20.18
CA SER A 85 -0.98 0.95 18.98
C SER A 85 -1.03 -0.10 17.88
N PHE A 86 -0.86 0.30 16.63
CA PHE A 86 -0.88 -0.65 15.51
C PHE A 86 -0.05 -0.17 14.34
N THR A 87 0.51 -1.14 13.60
CA THR A 87 1.14 -0.88 12.30
C THR A 87 0.07 -0.86 11.22
N ILE A 88 0.16 0.11 10.32
CA ILE A 88 -0.65 0.21 9.10
C ILE A 88 0.27 0.44 7.91
N CYS A 89 0.26 -0.48 6.94
CA CYS A 89 1.10 -0.40 5.74
C CYS A 89 0.34 0.27 4.57
N PRO A 90 1.04 0.71 3.51
CA PRO A 90 0.41 1.31 2.34
C PRO A 90 -0.76 0.47 1.81
N GLY A 91 -1.92 1.10 1.61
CA GLY A 91 -3.14 0.45 1.12
C GLY A 91 -4.07 -0.11 2.21
N GLU A 92 -3.61 -0.27 3.45
CA GLU A 92 -4.47 -0.78 4.53
C GLU A 92 -5.42 0.27 5.09
N ARG A 93 -6.54 -0.22 5.63
CA ARG A 93 -7.58 0.57 6.28
C ARG A 93 -7.93 -0.01 7.65
N PHE A 94 -7.93 0.85 8.66
CA PHE A 94 -8.41 0.51 10.01
C PHE A 94 -9.66 1.35 10.31
N ASP A 95 -10.75 0.68 10.69
CA ASP A 95 -11.95 1.34 11.22
C ASP A 95 -11.94 1.21 12.74
N VAL A 96 -11.73 2.34 13.43
CA VAL A 96 -11.47 2.38 14.86
C VAL A 96 -12.38 3.39 15.57
N ILE A 97 -12.69 3.12 16.82
CA ILE A 97 -13.30 4.08 17.74
C ILE A 97 -12.23 4.61 18.68
N ILE A 98 -12.18 5.93 18.85
CA ILE A 98 -11.40 6.60 19.88
C ILE A 98 -12.39 7.21 20.87
N ASP A 99 -12.23 6.88 22.15
CA ASP A 99 -13.07 7.40 23.23
C ASP A 99 -12.38 8.56 23.97
N PHE A 100 -12.72 9.80 23.59
CA PHE A 100 -12.22 10.99 24.29
C PHE A 100 -12.97 11.28 25.60
N SER A 101 -14.01 10.51 25.96
CA SER A 101 -14.80 10.77 27.17
C SER A 101 -14.08 10.37 28.46
N GLN A 102 -13.13 9.42 28.36
CA GLN A 102 -12.40 8.87 29.52
C GLN A 102 -11.10 9.63 29.82
N LEU A 103 -10.82 10.71 29.09
CA LEU A 103 -9.59 11.47 29.23
C LEU A 103 -9.60 12.37 30.48
N PRO A 104 -8.45 12.60 31.14
CA PRO A 104 -8.36 13.53 32.26
C PRO A 104 -8.88 14.92 31.89
N GLU A 105 -9.62 15.59 32.79
CA GLU A 105 -10.23 16.91 32.52
C GLU A 105 -9.19 18.01 32.26
N ASP A 106 -7.99 17.86 32.82
CA ASP A 106 -6.86 18.80 32.68
C ASP A 106 -6.08 18.65 31.37
N VAL A 107 -6.41 17.64 30.55
CA VAL A 107 -5.81 17.44 29.23
C VAL A 107 -6.72 18.01 28.14
N ASP A 108 -6.22 19.01 27.42
CA ASP A 108 -6.95 19.69 26.32
C ASP A 108 -6.55 19.20 24.92
N THR A 109 -5.52 18.35 24.82
CA THR A 109 -4.91 17.99 23.54
C THR A 109 -4.40 16.55 23.53
N TYR A 110 -4.64 15.86 22.42
CA TYR A 110 -3.98 14.59 22.07
C TYR A 110 -3.36 14.65 20.68
N TYR A 111 -2.36 13.80 20.43
CA TYR A 111 -1.68 13.70 19.15
C TYR A 111 -1.78 12.28 18.63
N LEU A 112 -2.18 12.14 17.37
CA LEU A 112 -1.94 10.90 16.62
C LEU A 112 -0.48 10.94 16.15
N GLN A 113 0.36 10.06 16.67
CA GLN A 113 1.79 10.01 16.38
C GLN A 113 2.11 8.82 15.48
N ASN A 114 3.14 8.98 14.65
CA ASN A 114 3.81 7.86 14.00
C ASN A 114 5.11 7.57 14.76
N ILE A 115 5.20 6.38 15.36
CA ILE A 115 6.37 5.94 16.11
C ILE A 115 7.24 4.92 15.35
N MET A 116 6.95 4.73 14.06
CA MET A 116 7.72 3.89 13.15
C MET A 116 8.95 4.65 12.63
N HIS A 117 10.14 4.08 12.83
CA HIS A 117 11.36 4.59 12.20
C HIS A 117 11.50 4.00 10.79
N GLN A 118 11.37 4.84 9.77
CA GLN A 118 11.60 4.47 8.37
C GLN A 118 12.31 5.61 7.64
N THR A 119 13.47 5.30 7.05
CA THR A 119 14.36 6.29 6.42
C THR A 119 14.40 6.20 4.91
N ASP A 120 13.89 5.11 4.33
CA ASP A 120 13.83 4.87 2.90
C ASP A 120 12.62 3.98 2.56
N GLY A 121 12.32 3.80 1.28
CA GLY A 121 11.22 2.97 0.81
C GLY A 121 11.40 1.47 1.02
N ARG A 122 12.54 1.00 1.54
CA ARG A 122 12.82 -0.45 1.55
C ARG A 122 12.00 -1.17 2.60
N LYS A 123 12.21 -0.81 3.86
CA LYS A 123 11.48 -1.36 5.01
C LYS A 123 11.64 -0.47 6.24
N PRO A 124 10.74 -0.59 7.23
CA PRO A 124 10.96 -0.02 8.54
C PRO A 124 12.22 -0.56 9.22
N LYS A 125 12.81 0.27 10.08
CA LYS A 125 13.98 -0.04 10.93
C LYS A 125 13.59 -0.25 12.40
N GLY A 126 12.29 -0.46 12.66
CA GLY A 126 11.71 -0.73 13.96
C GLY A 126 10.87 0.42 14.54
N ILE A 127 10.11 0.09 15.57
CA ILE A 127 9.30 1.01 16.36
C ILE A 127 10.20 1.66 17.42
N ARG A 128 10.18 3.00 17.52
CA ARG A 128 11.10 3.77 18.38
C ARG A 128 10.36 4.91 19.09
N PRO A 129 9.45 4.66 20.03
CA PRO A 129 8.63 5.70 20.67
C PRO A 129 9.44 6.86 21.26
N ASP A 130 10.60 6.57 21.87
CA ASP A 130 11.46 7.60 22.48
C ASP A 130 12.11 8.55 21.44
N LYS A 131 12.20 8.13 20.17
CA LYS A 131 12.92 8.87 19.11
C LYS A 131 12.02 9.32 17.96
N GLU A 132 10.97 8.53 17.70
CA GLU A 132 9.96 8.75 16.68
C GLU A 132 8.65 8.99 17.42
N HIS A 133 8.29 10.25 17.62
CA HIS A 133 7.03 10.67 18.25
C HIS A 133 6.47 11.91 17.56
N ALA A 134 6.95 12.19 16.33
CA ALA A 134 6.56 13.38 15.62
C ALA A 134 5.09 13.27 15.18
N PRO A 135 4.22 14.21 15.60
CA PRO A 135 2.78 14.10 15.44
C PRO A 135 2.38 14.09 13.96
N TRP A 136 1.41 13.26 13.62
CA TRP A 136 0.74 13.23 12.33
C TRP A 136 -0.41 14.24 12.27
N MET A 137 -1.22 14.28 13.32
CA MET A 137 -2.27 15.30 13.51
C MET A 137 -2.55 15.52 15.00
N GLN A 138 -3.27 16.61 15.29
CA GLN A 138 -3.66 17.01 16.65
C GLN A 138 -5.19 16.88 16.82
N PHE A 139 -5.62 16.37 17.97
CA PHE A 139 -6.99 16.47 18.46
C PHE A 139 -7.05 17.52 19.57
N ARG A 140 -7.97 18.48 19.46
CA ARG A 140 -8.19 19.53 20.47
C ARG A 140 -9.51 19.27 21.15
N LEU A 141 -9.49 19.04 22.45
CA LEU A 141 -10.67 18.74 23.22
C LEU A 141 -11.41 20.05 23.52
N LEU A 142 -12.68 20.11 23.13
CA LEU A 142 -13.57 21.22 23.40
C LEU A 142 -14.25 21.06 24.75
N ASP A 143 -14.43 22.17 25.45
CA ASP A 143 -15.26 22.26 26.63
C ASP A 143 -16.76 22.20 26.29
N GLY A 144 -17.55 21.70 27.23
CA GLY A 144 -19.01 21.68 27.15
C GLY A 144 -19.60 20.47 26.41
N ASP A 145 -20.92 20.47 26.28
CA ASP A 145 -21.66 19.37 25.68
C ASP A 145 -21.62 19.41 24.15
N PRO A 146 -21.55 18.25 23.46
CA PRO A 146 -21.62 18.18 22.01
C PRO A 146 -22.99 18.67 21.50
N PRO A 147 -23.05 19.43 20.38
CA PRO A 147 -24.30 19.90 19.81
C PRO A 147 -25.06 18.77 19.10
N GLY A 148 -26.35 18.58 19.43
CA GLY A 148 -27.29 17.76 18.65
C GLY A 148 -27.98 16.61 19.43
N PRO A 149 -29.06 16.01 18.89
CA PRO A 149 -29.77 14.90 19.52
C PRO A 149 -28.90 13.65 19.61
N GLN A 150 -28.92 13.01 20.79
CA GLN A 150 -28.05 11.91 21.17
C GLN A 150 -28.61 10.51 20.82
N GLU A 151 -29.79 10.43 20.21
CA GLU A 151 -30.48 9.15 20.01
C GLU A 151 -30.52 8.73 18.54
N MET A 152 -29.73 7.72 18.21
CA MET A 152 -29.86 6.89 17.01
C MET A 152 -30.12 5.45 17.49
N GLU A 153 -30.78 4.63 16.69
CA GLU A 153 -30.99 3.21 17.02
C GLU A 153 -29.61 2.51 17.17
N GLY A 154 -29.33 1.93 18.34
CA GLY A 154 -28.00 1.43 18.72
C GLY A 154 -27.08 2.46 19.40
N VAL A 155 -27.59 3.66 19.70
CA VAL A 155 -26.89 4.75 20.38
C VAL A 155 -27.75 5.21 21.56
N GLU A 156 -27.47 4.68 22.75
CA GLU A 156 -28.01 5.23 24.00
C GLU A 156 -27.12 6.40 24.46
N ASN A 157 -27.71 7.57 24.72
CA ASN A 157 -27.02 8.78 25.20
C ASN A 157 -25.83 9.26 24.33
N GLY A 158 -25.87 9.02 23.01
CA GLY A 158 -24.84 9.54 22.09
C GLY A 158 -23.53 8.75 22.09
N VAL A 159 -23.48 7.60 22.79
CA VAL A 159 -22.30 6.76 22.94
C VAL A 159 -22.49 5.48 22.13
N TYR A 160 -21.51 5.15 21.27
CA TYR A 160 -21.46 3.86 20.59
C TYR A 160 -21.47 2.74 21.64
N SER A 161 -22.44 1.82 21.54
CA SER A 161 -22.64 0.71 22.47
C SER A 161 -21.59 -0.41 22.36
N VAL A 162 -20.71 -0.34 21.38
CA VAL A 162 -19.65 -1.34 21.16
C VAL A 162 -18.51 -1.11 22.17
N SER A 163 -18.11 -2.19 22.82
CA SER A 163 -17.00 -2.33 23.76
C SER A 163 -16.10 -3.48 23.31
N ALA A 164 -14.86 -3.53 23.81
CA ALA A 164 -13.96 -4.65 23.51
C ALA A 164 -14.59 -5.99 23.92
N GLY A 165 -14.47 -6.99 23.05
CA GLY A 165 -15.09 -8.31 23.19
C GLY A 165 -16.51 -8.42 22.64
N ASP A 166 -17.15 -7.32 22.25
CA ASP A 166 -18.47 -7.38 21.62
C ASP A 166 -18.37 -7.95 20.20
N THR A 167 -19.31 -8.83 19.85
CA THR A 167 -19.46 -9.30 18.47
C THR A 167 -20.03 -8.18 17.60
N VAL A 168 -19.24 -7.66 16.66
CA VAL A 168 -19.65 -6.62 15.71
C VAL A 168 -20.32 -7.24 14.48
N ARG A 169 -19.79 -8.38 14.01
CA ARG A 169 -20.30 -9.08 12.81
C ARG A 169 -19.97 -10.57 12.86
N GLU A 170 -20.81 -11.43 12.31
CA GLU A 170 -20.45 -12.85 12.20
C GLU A 170 -19.30 -13.06 11.20
N TYR A 171 -18.27 -13.80 11.60
CA TYR A 171 -17.18 -14.23 10.71
C TYR A 171 -17.36 -15.68 10.29
N HIS A 172 -17.25 -15.93 8.98
CA HIS A 172 -17.38 -17.26 8.42
C HIS A 172 -16.03 -17.75 7.90
N ALA A 173 -15.33 -18.54 8.71
CA ALA A 173 -14.08 -19.19 8.30
C ALA A 173 -14.33 -20.18 7.15
N TYR A 174 -13.42 -20.17 6.16
CA TYR A 174 -13.36 -21.20 5.13
C TYR A 174 -12.70 -22.45 5.68
N SER A 175 -13.18 -23.62 5.26
CA SER A 175 -12.58 -24.90 5.64
C SER A 175 -11.51 -25.32 4.63
N ASP A 176 -10.47 -26.00 5.11
CA ASP A 176 -9.47 -26.66 4.27
C ASP A 176 -10.09 -27.68 3.30
N ASP A 177 -11.22 -28.28 3.66
CA ASP A 177 -11.96 -29.21 2.79
C ASP A 177 -12.54 -28.53 1.54
N GLU A 178 -12.66 -27.20 1.53
CA GLU A 178 -13.15 -26.42 0.40
C GLU A 178 -12.06 -26.10 -0.63
N VAL A 179 -10.78 -26.30 -0.26
CA VAL A 179 -9.62 -25.92 -1.08
C VAL A 179 -9.47 -26.87 -2.27
N VAL A 180 -9.59 -26.33 -3.48
CA VAL A 180 -9.45 -27.12 -4.73
C VAL A 180 -8.07 -26.99 -5.37
N ALA A 181 -7.29 -25.99 -4.99
CA ALA A 181 -5.95 -25.75 -5.50
C ALA A 181 -5.09 -24.98 -4.49
N THR A 182 -3.78 -25.23 -4.52
CA THR A 182 -2.77 -24.45 -3.80
C THR A 182 -1.82 -23.79 -4.80
N ARG A 183 -1.52 -22.51 -4.60
CA ARG A 183 -0.62 -21.72 -5.46
C ARG A 183 0.44 -21.01 -4.63
N LEU A 184 1.62 -20.83 -5.21
CA LEU A 184 2.72 -20.06 -4.63
C LEU A 184 3.01 -18.84 -5.50
N PHE A 185 3.08 -17.67 -4.86
CA PHE A 185 3.48 -16.41 -5.45
C PHE A 185 4.65 -15.84 -4.66
N GLU A 186 5.84 -15.89 -5.25
CA GLU A 186 7.08 -15.37 -4.69
C GLU A 186 7.34 -13.96 -5.22
N PHE A 187 7.29 -12.98 -4.32
CA PHE A 187 7.62 -11.59 -4.55
C PHE A 187 9.13 -11.41 -4.36
N SER A 188 9.82 -10.92 -5.39
CA SER A 188 11.27 -10.78 -5.38
C SER A 188 11.75 -9.69 -6.34
N ARG A 189 13.07 -9.56 -6.48
CA ARG A 189 13.71 -8.58 -7.37
C ARG A 189 14.68 -9.28 -8.32
N LYS A 190 14.63 -8.93 -9.60
CA LYS A 190 15.49 -9.48 -10.66
C LYS A 190 15.94 -8.37 -11.61
N HIS A 191 17.25 -8.29 -11.84
CA HIS A 191 17.89 -7.30 -12.73
C HIS A 191 17.43 -5.86 -12.48
N GLY A 192 17.34 -5.46 -11.20
CA GLY A 192 16.98 -4.09 -10.82
C GLY A 192 15.47 -3.82 -10.73
N ALA A 193 14.60 -4.69 -11.24
CA ALA A 193 13.16 -4.53 -11.23
C ALA A 193 12.44 -5.60 -10.39
N TRP A 194 11.21 -5.30 -9.99
CA TRP A 194 10.38 -6.12 -9.15
C TRP A 194 9.59 -7.14 -9.95
N VAL A 195 9.48 -8.35 -9.40
CA VAL A 195 8.90 -9.52 -10.09
C VAL A 195 8.05 -10.35 -9.15
N VAL A 196 7.11 -11.09 -9.74
CA VAL A 196 6.37 -12.15 -9.07
C VAL A 196 6.68 -13.46 -9.80
N ASN A 197 7.05 -14.50 -9.07
CA ASN A 197 7.49 -15.78 -9.64
C ASN A 197 8.58 -15.63 -10.72
N SER A 198 9.56 -14.75 -10.48
CA SER A 198 10.65 -14.41 -11.40
C SER A 198 10.22 -13.80 -12.75
N LYS A 199 8.97 -13.36 -12.88
CA LYS A 199 8.41 -12.73 -14.09
C LYS A 199 8.05 -11.28 -13.82
N TYR A 200 8.32 -10.42 -14.81
CA TYR A 200 7.77 -9.06 -14.83
C TYR A 200 6.26 -9.11 -15.09
N TYR A 201 5.52 -8.14 -14.56
CA TYR A 201 4.11 -7.98 -14.90
C TYR A 201 3.94 -7.83 -16.42
N SER A 202 2.90 -8.49 -16.95
CA SER A 202 2.41 -8.28 -18.30
C SER A 202 0.89 -8.27 -18.26
N PRO A 203 0.22 -7.22 -18.77
CA PRO A 203 -1.24 -7.18 -18.85
C PRO A 203 -1.79 -8.22 -19.83
N ARG A 204 -0.93 -8.85 -20.66
CA ARG A 204 -1.30 -9.88 -21.64
C ARG A 204 -1.13 -11.30 -21.12
N ARG A 205 -0.70 -11.47 -19.87
CA ARG A 205 -0.48 -12.78 -19.24
C ARG A 205 -1.35 -12.92 -18.00
N THR A 206 -2.06 -14.04 -17.92
CA THR A 206 -2.69 -14.54 -16.71
C THR A 206 -1.76 -15.52 -16.01
N ASP A 207 -1.42 -15.23 -14.76
CA ASP A 207 -0.55 -16.07 -13.94
C ASP A 207 -1.34 -17.09 -13.09
N ALA A 208 -2.65 -16.86 -12.88
CA ALA A 208 -3.55 -17.82 -12.25
C ALA A 208 -4.97 -17.77 -12.83
N VAL A 209 -5.60 -18.94 -13.00
CA VAL A 209 -6.99 -19.05 -13.48
C VAL A 209 -7.80 -19.79 -12.41
N PRO A 210 -8.28 -19.11 -11.35
CA PRO A 210 -9.07 -19.76 -10.33
C PRO A 210 -10.40 -20.28 -10.86
N LEU A 211 -10.85 -21.42 -10.35
CA LEU A 211 -12.18 -21.93 -10.68
C LEU A 211 -13.24 -21.12 -9.91
N LEU A 212 -14.26 -20.61 -10.62
CA LEU A 212 -15.39 -19.95 -9.98
C LEU A 212 -16.16 -20.89 -9.05
N ASN A 213 -16.72 -20.32 -7.98
CA ASN A 213 -17.37 -21.00 -6.88
C ASN A 213 -16.46 -22.02 -6.16
N SER A 214 -15.16 -21.77 -6.12
CA SER A 214 -14.19 -22.61 -5.42
C SER A 214 -13.32 -21.79 -4.46
N CYS A 215 -12.70 -22.49 -3.50
CA CYS A 215 -11.70 -21.91 -2.60
C CYS A 215 -10.31 -22.35 -3.08
N GLU A 216 -9.36 -21.43 -3.10
CA GLU A 216 -7.95 -21.74 -3.32
C GLU A 216 -7.11 -21.30 -2.12
N ARG A 217 -6.03 -22.04 -1.88
CA ARG A 217 -4.97 -21.65 -0.94
C ARG A 217 -3.88 -20.94 -1.70
N TRP A 218 -3.61 -19.69 -1.37
CA TRP A 218 -2.52 -18.92 -1.95
C TRP A 218 -1.44 -18.70 -0.89
N ILE A 219 -0.21 -19.08 -1.24
CA ILE A 219 0.98 -18.86 -0.42
C ILE A 219 1.69 -17.64 -1.01
N PHE A 220 1.70 -16.54 -0.26
CA PHE A 220 2.46 -15.36 -0.63
C PHE A 220 3.80 -15.38 0.10
N LYS A 221 4.89 -15.23 -0.65
CA LYS A 221 6.24 -15.32 -0.09
C LYS A 221 7.08 -14.13 -0.47
N ASN A 222 7.73 -13.52 0.50
CA ASN A 222 8.80 -12.57 0.26
C ASN A 222 10.14 -13.30 0.14
N GLY A 223 10.65 -13.45 -1.09
CA GLY A 223 11.89 -14.18 -1.35
C GLY A 223 13.16 -13.47 -0.87
N GLY A 224 13.07 -12.18 -0.48
CA GLY A 224 14.20 -11.36 -0.05
C GLY A 224 14.07 -10.84 1.38
N GLY A 225 15.19 -10.41 1.97
CA GLY A 225 15.21 -9.81 3.33
C GLY A 225 15.31 -8.29 3.37
N GLY A 226 15.50 -7.65 2.21
CA GLY A 226 15.83 -6.22 2.13
C GLY A 226 14.63 -5.29 2.12
N TRP A 227 13.44 -5.80 1.77
CA TRP A 227 12.22 -5.03 1.57
C TRP A 227 11.03 -5.71 2.22
N PHE A 228 10.04 -4.92 2.61
CA PHE A 228 8.72 -5.40 2.99
C PHE A 228 7.76 -5.21 1.82
N HIS A 229 6.75 -6.06 1.72
CA HIS A 229 5.79 -6.02 0.61
C HIS A 229 4.36 -6.15 1.16
N PRO A 230 3.55 -5.06 1.12
CA PRO A 230 2.13 -5.13 1.38
C PRO A 230 1.42 -5.71 0.16
N ILE A 231 0.99 -6.97 0.22
CA ILE A 231 0.40 -7.69 -0.90
C ILE A 231 -1.10 -7.48 -0.91
N HIS A 232 -1.61 -6.79 -1.93
CA HIS A 232 -3.02 -6.53 -2.14
C HIS A 232 -3.61 -7.48 -3.19
N VAL A 233 -4.76 -8.08 -2.88
CA VAL A 233 -5.52 -8.94 -3.79
C VAL A 233 -6.83 -8.23 -4.16
N HIS A 234 -7.08 -8.06 -5.46
CA HIS A 234 -8.37 -7.52 -5.92
C HIS A 234 -9.51 -8.53 -5.75
N LEU A 235 -10.74 -8.06 -5.98
CA LEU A 235 -11.98 -8.85 -6.06
C LEU A 235 -12.50 -9.44 -4.74
N GLU A 236 -11.75 -10.33 -4.08
CA GLU A 236 -12.23 -11.10 -2.92
C GLU A 236 -11.52 -10.69 -1.63
N GLY A 237 -12.19 -10.90 -0.50
CA GLY A 237 -11.53 -10.88 0.80
C GLY A 237 -10.70 -12.15 1.02
N VAL A 238 -9.57 -11.98 1.69
CA VAL A 238 -8.57 -12.99 2.01
C VAL A 238 -8.68 -13.38 3.49
N GLN A 239 -8.63 -14.68 3.78
CA GLN A 239 -8.51 -15.19 5.15
C GLN A 239 -7.10 -15.72 5.39
N VAL A 240 -6.32 -15.01 6.19
CA VAL A 240 -4.96 -15.40 6.54
C VAL A 240 -5.01 -16.56 7.55
N GLN A 241 -4.36 -17.67 7.20
CA GLN A 241 -4.29 -18.88 8.03
C GLN A 241 -3.01 -18.92 8.85
N SER A 242 -1.90 -18.46 8.28
CA SER A 242 -0.62 -18.37 8.98
C SER A 242 0.27 -17.27 8.40
N ILE A 243 1.17 -16.74 9.20
CA ILE A 243 2.25 -15.82 8.80
C ILE A 243 3.54 -16.28 9.50
N ASP A 244 4.59 -16.57 8.72
CA ASP A 244 5.91 -17.01 9.20
C ASP A 244 5.83 -18.15 10.23
N GLY A 245 5.00 -19.15 9.95
CA GLY A 245 4.80 -20.32 10.80
C GLY A 245 3.96 -20.08 12.07
N LYS A 246 3.41 -18.87 12.26
CA LYS A 246 2.42 -18.59 13.31
C LYS A 246 1.03 -18.82 12.77
N ASP A 247 0.29 -19.70 13.41
CA ASP A 247 -1.08 -20.03 13.01
C ASP A 247 -2.06 -18.95 13.49
N ARG A 248 -3.16 -18.76 12.77
CA ARG A 248 -4.17 -17.72 13.07
C ARG A 248 -4.79 -17.81 14.46
N ASP A 249 -4.72 -18.98 15.09
CA ASP A 249 -5.27 -19.24 16.42
C ASP A 249 -4.21 -19.06 17.53
N ASP A 250 -2.94 -18.84 17.16
CA ASP A 250 -1.88 -18.52 18.12
C ASP A 250 -2.15 -17.18 18.81
N SER A 251 -1.75 -17.06 20.08
CA SER A 251 -2.01 -15.85 20.87
C SER A 251 -1.21 -14.64 20.40
N ASP A 252 -0.05 -14.85 19.77
CA ASP A 252 0.81 -13.80 19.22
C ASP A 252 0.61 -13.59 17.70
N PHE A 253 -0.40 -14.23 17.10
CA PHE A 253 -0.79 -13.94 15.72
C PHE A 253 -1.30 -12.49 15.59
N PRO A 254 -0.89 -11.74 14.56
CA PRO A 254 -1.30 -10.34 14.39
C PRO A 254 -2.81 -10.20 14.29
N VAL A 255 -3.42 -9.58 15.30
CA VAL A 255 -4.88 -9.56 15.46
C VAL A 255 -5.61 -8.92 14.29
N GLN A 256 -4.99 -7.95 13.61
CA GLN A 256 -5.54 -7.29 12.43
C GLN A 256 -5.73 -8.21 11.22
N TYR A 257 -5.10 -9.39 11.20
CA TYR A 257 -5.22 -10.36 10.10
C TYR A 257 -6.08 -11.59 10.48
N ARG A 258 -6.71 -11.63 11.66
CA ARG A 258 -7.50 -12.79 12.10
C ARG A 258 -8.79 -13.01 11.32
N TRP A 259 -9.29 -11.95 10.69
CA TRP A 259 -10.53 -11.94 9.90
C TRP A 259 -10.23 -11.65 8.44
N ASN A 260 -11.28 -11.33 7.66
CA ASN A 260 -11.12 -10.96 6.28
C ASN A 260 -10.32 -9.66 6.13
N THR A 261 -9.34 -9.70 5.23
CA THR A 261 -8.51 -8.56 4.81
C THR A 261 -8.41 -8.59 3.28
N ASP A 262 -7.98 -7.52 2.62
CA ASP A 262 -7.60 -7.61 1.19
C ASP A 262 -6.13 -7.28 0.95
N LEU A 263 -5.41 -7.02 2.05
CA LEU A 263 -3.99 -6.71 2.04
C LEU A 263 -3.30 -7.44 3.20
N ILE A 264 -2.13 -8.00 2.92
CA ILE A 264 -1.28 -8.72 3.88
C ILE A 264 0.14 -8.17 3.77
N ASN A 265 0.70 -7.68 4.87
CA ASN A 265 2.10 -7.30 4.88
C ASN A 265 3.01 -8.52 5.01
N LEU A 266 3.99 -8.65 4.14
CA LEU A 266 5.09 -9.61 4.25
C LEU A 266 6.39 -8.88 4.62
N GLU A 267 6.92 -9.18 5.79
CA GLU A 267 8.27 -8.77 6.15
C GLU A 267 9.33 -9.57 5.38
N GLY A 268 10.60 -9.24 5.59
CA GLY A 268 11.72 -9.82 4.86
C GLY A 268 11.88 -11.33 5.14
N GLY A 269 11.66 -12.16 4.12
CA GLY A 269 11.77 -13.62 4.22
C GLY A 269 10.50 -14.33 4.68
N GLU A 270 9.45 -13.57 5.06
CA GLU A 270 8.20 -14.14 5.54
C GLU A 270 7.39 -14.79 4.41
N GLU A 271 6.53 -15.72 4.81
CA GLU A 271 5.46 -16.26 3.98
C GLU A 271 4.12 -16.23 4.73
N ALA A 272 3.03 -16.04 3.99
CA ALA A 272 1.68 -16.10 4.51
C ALA A 272 0.85 -17.12 3.72
N GLU A 273 0.15 -18.00 4.43
CA GLU A 273 -0.85 -18.89 3.83
C GLU A 273 -2.22 -18.24 3.93
N CYS A 274 -2.91 -18.14 2.80
CA CYS A 274 -4.17 -17.43 2.65
C CYS A 274 -5.23 -18.30 1.97
N LEU A 275 -6.48 -18.23 2.43
CA LEU A 275 -7.63 -18.82 1.74
C LEU A 275 -8.44 -17.74 1.03
N ILE A 276 -8.77 -17.98 -0.24
CA ILE A 276 -9.50 -17.03 -1.09
C ILE A 276 -10.60 -17.79 -1.83
N LYS A 277 -11.84 -17.31 -1.73
CA LYS A 277 -13.00 -17.94 -2.36
C LYS A 277 -13.54 -17.09 -3.50
N PHE A 278 -13.32 -17.53 -4.74
CA PHE A 278 -13.72 -16.82 -5.96
C PHE A 278 -15.17 -17.12 -6.31
N ARG A 279 -16.10 -16.23 -5.98
CA ARG A 279 -17.54 -16.55 -5.96
C ARG A 279 -18.29 -16.04 -7.16
N THR A 280 -18.06 -14.80 -7.57
CA THR A 280 -19.09 -14.05 -8.31
C THR A 280 -18.65 -13.56 -9.69
N PHE A 281 -17.48 -12.92 -9.81
CA PHE A 281 -17.11 -12.21 -11.02
C PHE A 281 -15.99 -12.92 -11.80
N LYS A 282 -16.18 -13.02 -13.11
CA LYS A 282 -15.15 -13.43 -14.08
C LYS A 282 -14.30 -12.22 -14.46
N GLY A 283 -13.11 -12.49 -14.98
CA GLY A 283 -12.31 -11.50 -15.69
C GLY A 283 -10.93 -11.33 -15.09
N PRO A 284 -10.02 -10.68 -15.82
CA PRO A 284 -8.70 -10.40 -15.30
C PRO A 284 -8.81 -9.38 -14.16
N PHE A 285 -8.33 -9.79 -13.00
CA PHE A 285 -8.05 -8.96 -11.83
C PHE A 285 -6.55 -9.03 -11.53
N VAL A 286 -6.08 -8.19 -10.63
CA VAL A 286 -4.66 -8.12 -10.29
C VAL A 286 -4.41 -8.39 -8.81
N CYS A 287 -3.23 -8.91 -8.52
CA CYS A 287 -2.65 -8.94 -7.20
C CYS A 287 -1.24 -8.36 -7.28
N HIS A 288 -0.91 -7.48 -6.35
CA HIS A 288 0.31 -6.69 -6.44
C HIS A 288 0.81 -6.23 -5.07
N CYS A 289 2.09 -5.86 -5.03
CA CYS A 289 2.63 -5.06 -3.94
C CYS A 289 1.98 -3.68 -3.97
N HIS A 290 1.60 -3.15 -2.81
CA HIS A 290 0.96 -1.84 -2.67
C HIS A 290 1.97 -0.73 -2.25
N ILE A 291 3.27 -1.03 -2.33
CA ILE A 291 4.27 0.03 -2.48
C ILE A 291 4.25 0.45 -3.95
N ILE A 292 3.82 1.67 -4.23
CA ILE A 292 3.53 2.15 -5.59
C ILE A 292 4.74 2.01 -6.51
N GLU A 293 5.93 2.37 -6.01
CA GLU A 293 7.16 2.24 -6.80
C GLU A 293 7.54 0.77 -7.06
N HIS A 294 7.08 -0.17 -6.24
CA HIS A 294 7.26 -1.60 -6.51
C HIS A 294 6.23 -2.08 -7.53
N GLU A 295 4.97 -1.67 -7.36
CA GLU A 295 3.85 -1.95 -8.26
C GLU A 295 4.15 -1.55 -9.70
N ASP A 296 4.58 -0.31 -9.92
CA ASP A 296 4.81 0.28 -11.24
C ASP A 296 6.02 -0.32 -11.97
N MET A 297 6.92 -0.99 -11.23
CA MET A 297 8.23 -1.41 -11.72
C MET A 297 8.67 -2.84 -11.31
N ARG A 298 7.88 -3.92 -11.39
CA ARG A 298 6.51 -4.13 -11.88
C ARG A 298 5.87 -5.29 -11.09
N MET A 299 5.76 -5.14 -9.76
CA MET A 299 5.46 -6.20 -8.79
C MET A 299 3.97 -6.56 -8.75
N MET A 300 3.46 -7.02 -9.87
CA MET A 300 2.05 -7.33 -10.08
C MET A 300 1.90 -8.60 -10.91
N PHE A 301 0.81 -9.32 -10.71
CA PHE A 301 0.39 -10.41 -11.58
C PHE A 301 -1.13 -10.39 -11.81
N THR A 302 -1.56 -11.00 -12.91
CA THR A 302 -2.98 -11.10 -13.25
C THR A 302 -3.52 -12.46 -12.82
N PHE A 303 -4.71 -12.50 -12.23
CA PHE A 303 -5.50 -13.71 -12.10
C PHE A 303 -6.87 -13.53 -12.75
N ASP A 304 -7.45 -14.59 -13.29
CA ASP A 304 -8.69 -14.53 -14.07
C ASP A 304 -9.63 -15.65 -13.65
N PRO A 305 -10.56 -15.42 -12.70
CA PRO A 305 -11.50 -16.44 -12.28
C PRO A 305 -12.43 -16.86 -13.43
N ARG A 306 -12.57 -18.18 -13.65
CA ARG A 306 -13.30 -18.76 -14.78
C ARG A 306 -14.18 -19.94 -14.40
N GLU A 307 -15.22 -20.18 -15.19
CA GLU A 307 -15.95 -21.44 -15.10
C GLU A 307 -15.12 -22.61 -15.66
N ALA A 308 -15.45 -23.83 -15.24
CA ALA A 308 -14.76 -25.02 -15.72
C ALA A 308 -14.88 -25.14 -17.25
N GLY A 309 -13.74 -25.19 -17.93
CA GLY A 309 -13.65 -25.28 -19.39
C GLY A 309 -13.62 -23.94 -20.13
N GLU A 310 -13.73 -22.81 -19.44
CA GLU A 310 -13.50 -21.50 -20.04
C GLU A 310 -12.00 -21.16 -20.06
N GLU A 311 -11.53 -20.59 -21.17
CA GLU A 311 -10.17 -20.06 -21.28
C GLU A 311 -10.08 -18.67 -20.62
N SER A 312 -8.90 -18.33 -20.09
CA SER A 312 -8.62 -16.97 -19.62
C SER A 312 -8.57 -16.00 -20.80
N MET A 313 -8.89 -14.71 -20.55
CA MET A 313 -8.70 -13.66 -21.56
C MET A 313 -7.23 -13.55 -21.95
N ASN A 314 -6.30 -13.59 -20.98
CA ASN A 314 -4.90 -13.20 -21.19
C ASN A 314 -3.99 -14.46 -21.23
N ASP A 315 -3.97 -15.18 -22.35
CA ASP A 315 -3.18 -16.42 -22.50
C ASP A 315 -1.73 -16.22 -22.97
N GLY A 316 -1.21 -14.99 -22.92
CA GLY A 316 0.17 -14.66 -23.28
C GLY A 316 0.48 -14.73 -24.78
N ILE A 317 -0.45 -15.17 -25.64
CA ILE A 317 -0.20 -15.40 -27.07
C ILE A 317 -1.35 -14.87 -27.95
N ARG A 318 -2.56 -14.65 -27.43
CA ARG A 318 -3.66 -14.10 -28.24
C ARG A 318 -3.60 -12.58 -28.27
N ASN A 319 -3.33 -12.07 -29.47
CA ASN A 319 -3.72 -10.73 -29.87
C ASN A 319 -5.22 -10.58 -29.52
N HIS A 320 -5.57 -9.74 -28.54
CA HIS A 320 -6.97 -9.49 -28.13
C HIS A 320 -7.82 -8.80 -29.21
N ALA A 321 -7.37 -8.81 -30.47
CA ALA A 321 -8.15 -8.42 -31.63
C ALA A 321 -8.14 -9.58 -32.63
N TRP A 322 -9.12 -10.48 -32.52
CA TRP A 322 -9.47 -11.37 -33.64
C TRP A 322 -10.53 -10.76 -34.58
N SER A 323 -11.06 -9.59 -34.23
CA SER A 323 -11.84 -8.71 -35.11
C SER A 323 -11.87 -7.28 -34.57
N GLU A 324 -12.09 -6.30 -35.45
CA GLU A 324 -12.33 -4.89 -35.13
C GLU A 324 -13.55 -4.72 -34.18
N GLU A 325 -14.54 -5.59 -34.32
CA GLU A 325 -15.75 -5.62 -33.50
C GLU A 325 -15.49 -6.03 -32.04
N ALA A 326 -14.59 -7.00 -31.81
CA ALA A 326 -14.21 -7.41 -30.45
C ALA A 326 -13.35 -6.34 -29.75
N ALA A 327 -12.48 -5.67 -30.51
CA ALA A 327 -11.69 -4.55 -30.00
C ALA A 327 -12.60 -3.38 -29.56
N LEU A 328 -13.60 -3.03 -30.38
CA LEU A 328 -14.64 -2.04 -30.04
C LEU A 328 -15.49 -2.43 -28.81
N GLN A 329 -15.80 -3.72 -28.62
CA GLN A 329 -16.56 -4.20 -27.46
C GLN A 329 -15.76 -4.23 -26.15
N SER A 330 -14.45 -4.47 -26.21
CA SER A 330 -13.58 -4.51 -25.03
C SER A 330 -13.27 -3.14 -24.42
N GLY A 331 -13.58 -2.05 -25.13
CA GLY A 331 -13.25 -0.68 -24.70
C GLY A 331 -11.74 -0.37 -24.70
N MET A 332 -10.90 -1.31 -25.13
CA MET A 332 -9.46 -1.10 -25.28
C MET A 332 -9.21 -0.26 -26.55
N PRO A 333 -8.40 0.82 -26.50
CA PRO A 333 -8.06 1.61 -27.67
C PRO A 333 -7.49 0.69 -28.76
N THR A 334 -8.12 0.71 -29.93
CA THR A 334 -7.75 -0.11 -31.10
C THR A 334 -6.41 0.26 -31.71
N GLY A 335 -5.74 1.29 -31.20
CA GLY A 335 -4.47 1.84 -31.70
C GLY A 335 -3.19 1.10 -31.29
N CYS A 336 -3.25 0.10 -30.41
CA CYS A 336 -2.05 -0.65 -29.97
C CYS A 336 -1.69 -1.85 -30.88
N ILE A 337 -2.16 -1.87 -32.13
CA ILE A 337 -1.80 -2.87 -33.14
C ILE A 337 -0.75 -2.22 -34.05
N ASP A 338 0.52 -2.56 -33.86
CA ASP A 338 1.58 -2.22 -34.81
C ASP A 338 1.28 -2.89 -36.17
N PRO A 339 1.16 -2.12 -37.28
CA PRO A 339 0.95 -2.65 -38.63
C PRO A 339 2.10 -3.51 -39.17
N HIS A 340 3.23 -3.63 -38.45
CA HIS A 340 4.40 -4.40 -38.90
C HIS A 340 4.52 -5.82 -38.35
N HIS A 341 3.54 -6.34 -37.59
CA HIS A 341 3.61 -7.68 -36.98
C HIS A 341 4.87 -7.91 -36.13
N LEU A 342 5.53 -6.84 -35.65
CA LEU A 342 6.64 -6.95 -34.74
C LEU A 342 6.05 -7.21 -33.35
N LEU A 343 6.24 -8.46 -32.89
CA LEU A 343 6.08 -8.81 -31.50
C LEU A 343 7.07 -7.96 -30.71
N PHE A 344 6.58 -6.99 -29.94
CA PHE A 344 7.36 -6.46 -28.83
C PHE A 344 7.48 -7.57 -27.78
N ASP A 345 8.45 -8.46 -27.99
CA ASP A 345 9.08 -9.16 -26.89
C ASP A 345 9.84 -8.08 -26.11
N HIS A 346 9.27 -7.60 -25.01
CA HIS A 346 9.88 -6.55 -24.18
C HIS A 346 11.17 -7.02 -23.48
N GLU A 347 11.78 -8.14 -23.89
CA GLU A 347 13.12 -8.55 -23.46
C GLU A 347 14.26 -7.77 -24.16
N GLN A 348 13.97 -6.87 -25.10
CA GLN A 348 14.99 -5.98 -25.66
C GLN A 348 14.55 -4.51 -25.66
N THR A 349 15.53 -3.64 -25.36
CA THR A 349 15.57 -2.17 -25.41
C THR A 349 14.93 -1.36 -24.27
N LEU A 350 15.68 -1.25 -23.16
CA LEU A 350 15.85 0.01 -22.41
C LEU A 350 17.30 0.51 -22.56
N THR A 351 17.86 0.42 -23.77
CA THR A 351 19.23 0.88 -24.10
C THR A 351 19.31 1.83 -25.29
N SER A 352 18.19 2.17 -25.92
CA SER A 352 18.13 3.34 -26.80
C SER A 352 17.48 4.46 -25.99
N GLY A 353 18.26 5.49 -25.65
CA GLY A 353 17.82 6.69 -24.94
C GLY A 353 16.84 7.56 -25.75
N GLU A 354 15.77 6.98 -26.27
CA GLU A 354 14.63 7.70 -26.84
C GLU A 354 13.47 7.65 -25.83
N VAL A 355 13.22 8.81 -25.22
CA VAL A 355 12.02 9.10 -24.46
C VAL A 355 10.82 8.84 -25.36
N VAL A 356 10.02 7.82 -25.04
CA VAL A 356 8.75 7.57 -25.73
C VAL A 356 7.82 8.72 -25.34
N GLY A 357 7.34 9.43 -26.37
CA GLY A 357 6.70 10.74 -26.29
C GLY A 357 5.39 10.83 -25.50
N PRO A 358 4.88 12.06 -25.34
CA PRO A 358 3.91 12.45 -24.33
C PRO A 358 2.54 11.81 -24.57
N GLY A 359 1.91 11.37 -23.48
CA GLY A 359 0.51 11.00 -23.46
C GLY A 359 -0.38 12.14 -23.96
N ASP A 360 -1.59 11.80 -24.39
CA ASP A 360 -2.60 12.68 -25.00
C ASP A 360 -2.89 13.96 -24.19
N VAL A 361 -2.04 14.97 -24.40
CA VAL A 361 -2.24 16.35 -23.94
C VAL A 361 -3.60 16.94 -24.36
N PRO A 362 -4.14 16.65 -25.57
CA PRO A 362 -5.41 17.26 -25.99
C PRO A 362 -6.62 16.85 -25.14
N GLN A 363 -6.59 15.64 -24.55
CA GLN A 363 -7.69 15.15 -23.70
C GLN A 363 -7.68 15.82 -22.33
N LEU A 364 -6.50 16.16 -21.81
CA LEU A 364 -6.32 16.83 -20.52
C LEU A 364 -6.73 18.32 -20.58
N GLU A 365 -6.57 18.97 -21.74
CA GLU A 365 -6.99 20.37 -21.96
C GLU A 365 -8.52 20.54 -22.01
N GLU A 366 -9.28 19.57 -22.54
CA GLU A 366 -10.76 19.61 -22.55
C GLU A 366 -11.37 19.40 -21.15
N GLU A 367 -10.68 18.71 -20.25
CA GLU A 367 -11.12 18.47 -18.87
C GLU A 367 -10.65 19.56 -17.88
N GLY A 368 -9.95 20.59 -18.35
CA GLY A 368 -9.51 21.71 -17.52
C GLY A 368 -8.39 21.36 -16.53
N VAL A 369 -7.59 20.34 -16.84
CA VAL A 369 -6.41 19.92 -16.07
C VAL A 369 -5.15 20.10 -16.91
N GLY A 370 -4.40 21.17 -16.66
CA GLY A 370 -3.13 21.46 -17.33
C GLY A 370 -2.72 22.93 -17.17
N PHE A 371 -1.46 23.19 -16.82
CA PHE A 371 -0.94 24.55 -16.72
C PHE A 371 -0.73 25.14 -18.13
N PRO A 372 -1.07 26.43 -18.35
CA PRO A 372 -0.88 27.06 -19.65
C PRO A 372 0.61 27.08 -20.03
N GLY A 373 0.90 26.50 -21.19
CA GLY A 373 2.24 26.43 -21.76
C GLY A 373 2.70 27.78 -22.27
N ASP A 374 3.54 28.46 -21.50
CA ASP A 374 4.42 29.53 -21.95
C ASP A 374 5.72 29.48 -21.14
N PHE A 375 6.54 28.45 -21.37
CA PHE A 375 7.96 28.45 -21.03
C PHE A 375 8.73 27.82 -22.19
N HIS A 376 8.93 28.59 -23.25
CA HIS A 376 10.12 28.44 -24.07
C HIS A 376 11.17 29.39 -23.49
N ASP A 377 12.29 28.85 -23.05
CA ASP A 377 13.57 29.55 -23.18
C ASP A 377 14.65 28.51 -23.46
N ASP A 378 15.41 28.81 -24.50
CA ASP A 378 16.62 28.14 -24.94
C ASP A 378 17.66 28.02 -23.80
N VAL A 379 18.70 27.23 -24.09
CA VAL A 379 20.01 27.16 -23.41
C VAL A 379 20.18 25.98 -22.43
N CYS A 380 20.70 24.86 -22.94
CA CYS A 380 22.05 24.38 -22.67
C CYS A 380 22.32 23.07 -23.44
N GLU A 381 23.35 23.08 -24.28
CA GLU A 381 23.89 21.88 -24.93
C GLU A 381 24.53 20.93 -23.90
N PRO A 382 24.57 19.60 -24.20
CA PRO A 382 25.04 18.57 -23.28
C PRO A 382 26.57 18.54 -23.20
N ASP A 383 27.12 18.60 -21.99
CA ASP A 383 28.54 18.32 -21.77
C ASP A 383 28.75 16.80 -21.76
N SER A 384 29.46 16.31 -22.78
CA SER A 384 29.90 14.93 -22.92
C SER A 384 31.03 14.65 -21.93
N GLY A 385 30.76 13.89 -20.87
CA GLY A 385 31.76 13.41 -19.93
C GLY A 385 31.60 11.92 -19.64
N ASP A 386 32.56 11.13 -20.11
CA ASP A 386 32.69 9.68 -19.97
C ASP A 386 32.46 9.19 -18.53
N TRP A 387 31.62 8.17 -18.37
CA TRP A 387 31.43 7.43 -17.12
C TRP A 387 32.21 6.11 -17.18
N ASP A 388 33.26 5.99 -16.36
CA ASP A 388 34.12 4.81 -16.21
C ASP A 388 33.51 3.83 -15.17
N PRO A 389 33.18 2.57 -15.53
CA PRO A 389 32.39 1.69 -14.69
C PRO A 389 33.18 0.75 -13.75
N GLU A 390 34.48 0.94 -13.49
CA GLU A 390 35.22 0.12 -12.50
C GLU A 390 36.31 0.87 -11.71
N GLY A 391 36.19 0.93 -10.38
CA GLY A 391 37.31 1.27 -9.46
C GLY A 391 36.92 2.16 -8.28
N SER A 392 36.42 1.61 -7.17
CA SER A 392 37.22 1.34 -5.96
C SER A 392 37.67 2.57 -5.15
N GLN A 393 37.08 2.64 -3.94
CA GLN A 393 37.66 3.05 -2.65
C GLN A 393 37.79 4.54 -2.25
N LEU A 394 37.07 4.85 -1.16
CA LEU A 394 37.53 5.42 0.13
C LEU A 394 38.12 6.85 0.22
N THR A 395 37.69 7.50 1.33
CA THR A 395 38.30 8.57 2.16
C THR A 395 37.75 9.99 1.93
N THR A 396 36.97 10.58 2.85
CA THR A 396 37.29 11.27 4.13
C THR A 396 38.27 12.44 4.00
N ASP A 397 37.77 13.62 4.40
CA ASP A 397 38.39 14.94 4.37
C ASP A 397 39.72 15.11 5.15
N SER A 398 40.60 15.92 4.51
CA SER A 398 41.53 16.93 5.06
C SER A 398 42.83 16.52 5.80
N PRO A 399 43.87 17.39 5.86
CA PRO A 399 44.33 18.46 4.95
C PRO A 399 45.87 18.48 4.68
N MET A 400 46.28 19.38 3.77
CA MET A 400 47.63 19.87 3.33
C MET A 400 48.81 19.83 4.36
N PRO A 401 50.10 19.67 3.93
CA PRO A 401 50.86 20.78 3.32
C PRO A 401 52.01 20.47 2.32
N GLU A 402 52.35 21.52 1.56
CA GLU A 402 53.66 22.01 1.09
C GLU A 402 54.61 21.20 0.17
N GLU A 403 55.31 22.01 -0.65
CA GLU A 403 56.51 21.76 -1.47
C GLU A 403 56.30 21.12 -2.86
N GLN A 404 56.49 21.92 -3.92
CA GLN A 404 57.65 21.90 -4.85
C GLN A 404 57.62 20.68 -5.78
N GLU A 405 57.84 20.72 -7.08
CA GLU A 405 58.40 21.66 -8.04
C GLU A 405 58.12 21.02 -9.42
N ASP A 406 58.05 21.86 -10.46
CA ASP A 406 58.20 21.57 -11.89
C ASP A 406 58.59 20.13 -12.33
N ARG A 407 57.78 19.56 -13.23
CA ARG A 407 58.21 19.12 -14.58
C ARG A 407 57.08 18.62 -15.47
#